data_AF-A0A3M1ZCN6-F1
#
_entry.id   AF-A0A3M1ZCN6-F1
#
_cell.length_a   1.000
_cell.length_b   1.000
_cell.length_c   1.000
_cell.angle_alpha   90.00
_cell.angle_beta   90.00
_cell.angle_gamma   90.00
#
_symmetry.space_group_name_H-M   'P 1'
#
loop_
_entity.id
_entity.type
_entity.pdbx_description
1 polymer ?
#
loop_
_entity_poly.entity_id
_entity_poly.type
_entity_poly.pdbx_seq_one_letter_code
_entity_poly.pdbx_strand_id
1 'polypeptide(L)'
;MIATQHWTAGVHHDGSIMYVSNPTPRADEIVTIKLRVPLDSPVQAVFLRTAPDGESHLEQMDEIERDSLCRWYATSLRATMPVNTYRFKLMTTEGAYYFTAAG
;
A
#
# COMPACT_ATOMS: atom_id res chain seq x y z
N MET A 1 -9.90 -30.34 9.07
CA MET A 1 -9.17 -29.17 9.60
C MET A 1 -9.27 -28.07 8.56
N ILE A 2 -9.80 -26.90 8.90
CA ILE A 2 -9.77 -25.74 8.00
C ILE A 2 -8.35 -25.17 8.11
N ALA A 3 -7.60 -25.16 7.01
CA ALA A 3 -6.30 -24.49 7.00
C ALA A 3 -6.53 -22.99 7.16
N THR A 4 -6.00 -22.40 8.24
CA THR A 4 -6.04 -20.95 8.41
C THR A 4 -5.13 -20.33 7.36
N GLN A 5 -5.70 -19.54 6.46
CA GLN A 5 -4.96 -18.80 5.45
C GLN A 5 -4.00 -17.81 6.15
N HIS A 6 -2.78 -17.67 5.64
CA HIS A 6 -1.83 -16.68 6.14
C HIS A 6 -2.38 -15.26 5.96
N TRP A 7 -2.08 -14.34 6.90
CA TRP A 7 -2.63 -12.97 6.92
C TRP A 7 -2.37 -12.18 5.62
N THR A 8 -1.28 -12.50 4.92
CA THR A 8 -0.93 -11.86 3.63
C THR A 8 -2.02 -12.01 2.58
N ALA A 9 -2.83 -13.07 2.64
CA ALA A 9 -3.93 -13.28 1.70
C ALA A 9 -5.08 -12.25 1.84
N GLY A 10 -5.15 -11.52 2.96
CA GLY A 10 -6.12 -10.45 3.16
C GLY A 10 -5.58 -9.04 2.90
N VAL A 11 -4.29 -8.90 2.57
CA VAL A 11 -3.72 -7.62 2.13
C VAL A 11 -4.26 -7.29 0.75
N HIS A 12 -4.73 -6.07 0.55
CA HIS A 12 -5.30 -5.69 -0.75
C HIS A 12 -5.07 -4.23 -1.09
N HIS A 13 -4.70 -4.03 -2.35
CA HIS A 13 -4.70 -2.76 -3.06
C HIS A 13 -4.90 -3.05 -4.55
N ASP A 14 -5.62 -2.17 -5.24
CA ASP A 14 -5.77 -2.18 -6.69
C ASP A 14 -5.80 -0.74 -7.24
N GLY A 15 -5.93 -0.59 -8.56
CA GLY A 15 -5.97 0.72 -9.23
C GLY A 15 -7.33 1.43 -9.19
N SER A 16 -8.32 0.92 -8.46
CA SER A 16 -9.64 1.54 -8.39
C SER A 16 -9.64 2.82 -7.56
N ILE A 17 -10.69 3.63 -7.72
CA ILE A 17 -10.87 4.90 -7.00
C ILE A 17 -10.90 4.73 -5.47
N MET A 18 -11.20 3.52 -4.98
CA MET A 18 -11.19 3.19 -3.56
C MET A 18 -9.76 3.24 -2.98
N TYR A 19 -8.76 2.88 -3.80
CA TYR A 19 -7.37 2.72 -3.38
C TYR A 19 -6.43 3.77 -3.99
N VAL A 20 -6.82 4.38 -5.11
CA VAL A 20 -6.09 5.45 -5.78
C VAL A 20 -7.06 6.59 -6.05
N SER A 21 -6.90 7.73 -5.36
CA SER A 21 -7.89 8.83 -5.41
C SER A 21 -8.12 9.41 -6.81
N ASN A 22 -7.16 9.26 -7.72
CA ASN A 22 -7.32 9.49 -9.15
C ASN A 22 -6.40 8.50 -9.91
N PRO A 23 -6.93 7.47 -10.58
CA PRO A 23 -6.13 6.50 -11.33
C PRO A 23 -5.45 7.07 -12.59
N THR A 24 -5.89 8.24 -13.05
CA THR A 24 -5.34 8.93 -14.22
C THR A 24 -4.97 10.37 -13.84
N PRO A 25 -3.96 10.56 -12.97
CA PRO A 25 -3.55 11.88 -12.53
C PRO A 25 -2.94 12.69 -13.67
N ARG A 26 -3.08 14.00 -13.60
CA ARG A 26 -2.30 14.93 -14.41
C ARG A 26 -0.85 14.96 -13.90
N ALA A 27 0.06 15.47 -14.73
CA ALA A 27 1.43 15.74 -14.30
C ALA A 27 1.43 16.63 -13.05
N ASP A 28 2.30 16.30 -12.09
CA ASP A 28 2.46 16.95 -10.79
C ASP A 28 1.25 16.90 -9.84
N GLU A 29 0.16 16.24 -10.23
CA GLU A 29 -0.98 16.00 -9.36
C GLU A 29 -0.57 15.08 -8.20
N ILE A 30 -1.14 15.35 -7.02
CA ILE A 30 -0.96 14.52 -5.84
C ILE A 30 -2.17 13.61 -5.71
N VAL A 31 -1.92 12.30 -5.68
CA VAL A 31 -2.95 11.29 -5.46
C VAL A 31 -2.75 10.62 -4.11
N THR A 32 -3.84 10.26 -3.46
CA THR A 32 -3.80 9.41 -2.25
C THR A 32 -3.76 7.96 -2.69
N ILE A 33 -2.74 7.24 -2.20
CA ILE A 33 -2.61 5.79 -2.33
C ILE A 33 -3.02 5.17 -1.00
N LYS A 34 -3.90 4.17 -1.04
CA LYS A 34 -4.36 3.44 0.14
C LYS A 34 -4.02 1.96 0.06
N LEU A 35 -3.83 1.33 1.21
CA LEU A 35 -3.67 -0.12 1.35
C LEU A 35 -4.57 -0.59 2.49
N ARG A 36 -5.27 -1.71 2.31
CA ARG A 36 -5.90 -2.40 3.46
C ARG A 36 -5.09 -3.62 3.86
N VAL A 37 -5.01 -3.86 5.16
CA VAL A 37 -4.44 -5.08 5.76
C VAL A 37 -5.43 -5.66 6.76
N PRO A 38 -5.43 -6.98 7.03
CA PRO A 38 -6.28 -7.56 8.05
C PRO A 38 -6.05 -6.93 9.42
N LEU A 39 -7.14 -6.79 10.20
CA LEU A 39 -7.12 -6.16 11.52
C LEU A 39 -6.07 -6.79 12.44
N ASP A 40 -6.06 -8.12 12.53
CA ASP A 40 -5.18 -8.89 13.40
C ASP A 40 -3.83 -9.26 12.77
N SER A 41 -3.45 -8.59 11.66
CA SER A 41 -2.15 -8.83 11.02
C SER A 41 -0.98 -8.35 11.89
N PRO A 42 0.21 -8.99 11.80
CA PRO A 42 1.41 -8.57 12.52
C PRO A 42 2.03 -7.26 11.99
N VAL A 43 1.36 -6.54 11.10
CA VAL A 43 1.85 -5.29 10.49
C VAL A 43 1.97 -4.20 11.54
N GLN A 44 3.18 -3.64 11.64
CA GLN A 44 3.55 -2.56 12.55
C GLN A 44 3.74 -1.23 11.82
N ALA A 45 4.19 -1.27 10.56
CA ALA A 45 4.33 -0.09 9.71
C ALA A 45 4.20 -0.45 8.23
N VAL A 46 3.71 0.51 7.44
CA VAL A 46 3.54 0.38 5.99
C VAL A 46 4.29 1.52 5.32
N PHE A 47 5.00 1.22 4.25
CA PHE A 47 5.68 2.21 3.42
C PHE A 47 5.28 2.06 1.96
N LEU A 48 5.06 3.17 1.28
CA LEU A 48 5.00 3.23 -0.17
C LEU A 48 6.44 3.38 -0.69
N ARG A 49 6.91 2.38 -1.43
CA ARG A 49 8.20 2.44 -2.12
C ARG A 49 8.00 2.88 -3.56
N THR A 50 8.57 4.00 -3.94
CA THR A 50 8.63 4.49 -5.32
C THR A 50 10.06 4.46 -5.84
N ALA A 51 10.23 4.63 -7.15
CA ALA A 51 11.55 4.83 -7.74
C ALA A 51 11.56 5.83 -8.92
N PRO A 52 11.13 7.10 -8.72
CA PRO A 52 11.31 8.14 -9.72
C PRO A 52 12.78 8.23 -10.14
N ASP A 53 13.03 8.31 -11.44
CA ASP A 53 14.37 8.42 -12.04
C ASP A 53 15.38 7.34 -11.58
N GLY A 54 14.87 6.19 -11.12
CA GLY A 54 15.67 5.04 -10.70
C GLY A 54 16.16 5.08 -9.25
N GLU A 55 15.95 6.17 -8.52
CA GLU A 55 16.34 6.29 -7.10
C GLU A 55 15.22 5.81 -6.18
N SER A 56 15.55 4.99 -5.17
CA SER A 56 14.56 4.40 -4.28
C SER A 56 14.09 5.38 -3.21
N HIS A 57 12.79 5.66 -3.15
CA HIS A 57 12.18 6.41 -2.05
C HIS A 57 11.24 5.53 -1.23
N LEU A 58 11.18 5.77 0.08
CA LEU A 58 10.26 5.12 1.01
C LEU A 58 9.48 6.21 1.74
N GLU A 59 8.19 6.31 1.44
CA GLU A 59 7.27 7.19 2.13
C GLU A 59 6.49 6.37 3.16
N GLN A 60 6.48 6.79 4.42
CA GLN A 60 5.66 6.10 5.43
C GLN A 60 4.18 6.36 5.16
N MET A 61 3.35 5.34 5.37
CA MET A 61 1.90 5.45 5.28
C MET A 61 1.29 5.54 6.67
N ASP A 62 0.32 6.43 6.82
CA ASP A 62 -0.42 6.62 8.06
C ASP A 62 -1.62 5.68 8.12
N GLU A 63 -1.90 5.10 9.28
CA GLU A 63 -3.17 4.41 9.52
C GLU A 63 -4.28 5.45 9.61
N ILE A 64 -5.19 5.46 8.63
CA ILE A 64 -6.25 6.46 8.52
C ILE A 64 -7.60 5.98 9.07
N GLU A 65 -7.81 4.66 9.09
CA GLU A 65 -9.08 4.06 9.50
C GLU A 65 -8.86 2.62 9.96
N ARG A 66 -9.73 2.18 10.87
CA ARG A 66 -9.80 0.81 11.35
C ARG A 66 -11.26 0.41 11.47
N ASP A 67 -11.63 -0.69 10.82
CA ASP A 67 -12.96 -1.28 10.90
C ASP A 67 -12.92 -2.66 11.59
N SER A 68 -14.03 -3.40 11.60
CA SER A 68 -14.12 -4.71 12.25
C SER A 68 -13.30 -5.82 11.60
N LEU A 69 -12.76 -5.60 10.40
CA LEU A 69 -12.05 -6.58 9.58
C LEU A 69 -10.65 -6.11 9.17
N CYS A 70 -10.45 -4.81 8.97
CA CYS A 70 -9.25 -4.26 8.33
C CYS A 70 -8.71 -3.01 9.04
N ARG A 71 -7.41 -2.76 8.83
CA ARG A 71 -6.76 -1.46 9.00
C ARG A 71 -6.46 -0.87 7.62
N TRP A 72 -6.70 0.42 7.46
CA TRP A 72 -6.45 1.17 6.25
C TRP A 72 -5.28 2.12 6.44
N TYR A 73 -4.31 2.02 5.53
CA TYR A 73 -3.14 2.89 5.48
C TYR A 73 -3.23 3.79 4.27
N ALA A 74 -2.75 5.03 4.36
CA ALA A 74 -2.69 5.94 3.23
C ALA A 74 -1.41 6.79 3.22
N THR A 75 -1.00 7.21 2.02
CA THR A 75 -0.01 8.28 1.84
C THR A 75 -0.25 9.02 0.53
N SER A 76 0.48 10.12 0.33
CA SER A 76 0.43 10.92 -0.89
C SER A 76 1.51 10.48 -1.89
N LEU A 77 1.15 10.43 -3.17
CA LEU A 77 2.07 10.22 -4.28
C LEU A 77 1.93 11.38 -5.26
N ARG A 78 3.04 12.06 -5.55
CA ARG A 78 3.10 13.05 -6.64
C ARG A 78 3.36 12.32 -7.96
N ALA A 79 2.53 12.56 -8.96
CA ALA A 79 2.69 12.00 -10.31
C ALA A 79 3.78 12.75 -11.09
N THR A 80 5.05 12.45 -10.81
CA THR A 80 6.20 13.11 -11.45
C THR A 80 6.56 12.50 -12.81
N MET A 81 6.14 11.25 -13.07
CA MET A 81 6.44 10.53 -14.31
C MET A 81 5.16 10.12 -15.05
N PRO A 82 5.20 9.84 -16.37
CA PRO A 82 4.06 9.27 -17.11
C PRO A 82 3.59 7.93 -16.53
N VAL A 83 4.53 7.17 -15.93
CA VAL A 83 4.26 5.92 -15.23
C VAL A 83 4.92 5.99 -13.85
N ASN A 84 4.10 6.04 -12.80
CA ASN A 84 4.57 6.07 -11.41
C ASN A 84 4.45 4.67 -10.82
N THR A 85 5.51 3.86 -10.94
CA THR A 85 5.51 2.52 -10.34
C THR A 85 5.77 2.61 -8.84
N TYR A 86 5.03 1.81 -8.07
CA TYR A 86 5.22 1.69 -6.64
C TYR A 86 4.94 0.27 -6.15
N ARG A 87 5.41 -0.01 -4.94
CA ARG A 87 5.10 -1.24 -4.19
C ARG A 87 5.02 -0.92 -2.71
N PHE A 88 4.36 -1.77 -1.95
CA PHE A 88 4.24 -1.58 -0.51
C PHE A 88 5.32 -2.40 0.21
N LYS A 89 5.96 -1.81 1.21
CA LYS A 89 6.81 -2.51 2.15
C LYS A 89 6.10 -2.59 3.49
N LEU A 90 5.83 -3.80 3.94
CA LEU A 90 5.16 -4.09 5.21
C LEU A 90 6.20 -4.51 6.22
N MET A 91 6.35 -3.74 7.29
CA MET A 91 7.17 -4.12 8.45
C MET A 91 6.27 -4.85 9.44
N THR A 92 6.64 -6.08 9.78
CA THR A 92 5.84 -6.94 10.65
C THR A 92 6.71 -7.57 11.74
N THR A 93 6.09 -8.17 12.75
CA THR A 93 6.82 -8.98 13.75
C THR A 93 7.46 -10.25 13.17
N GLU A 94 7.07 -10.67 11.96
CA GLU A 94 7.58 -11.86 11.27
C GLU A 94 8.71 -11.53 10.26
N GLY A 95 8.96 -10.24 10.02
CA GLY A 95 9.90 -9.76 9.02
C GLY A 95 9.28 -8.75 8.06
N ALA A 96 10.03 -8.41 7.00
CA ALA A 96 9.59 -7.47 5.99
C ALA A 96 8.99 -8.20 4.78
N TYR A 97 7.83 -7.74 4.33
CA TYR A 97 7.16 -8.23 3.12
C TYR A 97 7.07 -7.12 2.08
N TYR A 98 7.10 -7.51 0.80
CA TYR A 98 6.70 -6.62 -0.29
C TYR A 98 5.36 -7.08 -0.82
N PHE A 99 4.42 -6.14 -0.95
CA PHE A 99 3.15 -6.37 -1.65
C PHE A 99 3.17 -5.60 -2.98
N THR A 100 2.84 -6.29 -4.05
CA THR A 100 2.83 -5.77 -5.42
C THR A 100 1.52 -6.12 -6.11
N ALA A 101 1.29 -5.61 -7.32
CA ALA A 101 0.11 -5.98 -8.11
C ALA A 101 0.05 -7.47 -8.48
N ALA A 102 1.15 -8.23 -8.34
CA ALA A 102 1.19 -9.67 -8.61
C ALA A 102 0.75 -10.55 -7.42
N GLY A 103 0.48 -9.95 -6.25
CA GLY A 103 0.31 -10.66 -4.98
C GLY A 103 1.58 -10.73 -4.17
#